data_AF-F2SRZ7-F1
#
_entry.id   AF-F2SRZ7-F1
#
_cell.length_a   1.000
_cell.length_b   1.000
_cell.length_c   1.000
_cell.angle_alpha   90.00
_cell.angle_beta   90.00
_cell.angle_gamma   90.00
#
_symmetry.space_group_name_H-M   'P 1'
#
loop_
_entity.id
_entity.type
_entity.pdbx_description
1 polymer ?
#
loop_
_entity_poly.entity_id
_entity_poly.type
_entity_poly.pdbx_seq_one_letter_code
_entity_poly.pdbx_strand_id
1 'polypeptide(L)'
;MASAAGTDTPKDLAVRVKLLEMFTLHVLPRNEEWEYAREFINLSEALDDDRKEAFIQTLDNLLEEKEKGVQRATEIQQEKEEELERRRKQREDEERQRAEEEKKKQEREHKQKQQQETSGGKSMSNHKRSSSEVDYGIEKSNPNSPMKSRVVKPALKKTQPPEPSSAKETKKSTTGKPQPLVLARMEVLAKLLVTFMKNLSRSLVSNPLSYLKSLLVVLGVLMALGRTDVRNRIRQVTGAGWQKVRGTIGMGVKVSYI
;
A
#
# COMPACT_ATOMS: atom_id res chain seq x y z
N MET A 1 -20.64 -35.15 51.55
CA MET A 1 -20.35 -35.46 50.15
C MET A 1 -21.48 -34.87 49.32
N ALA A 2 -21.28 -33.71 48.71
CA ALA A 2 -22.30 -33.03 47.93
C ALA A 2 -22.23 -33.53 46.48
N SER A 3 -23.25 -34.28 46.05
CA SER A 3 -23.46 -34.61 44.65
C SER A 3 -23.81 -33.34 43.88
N ALA A 4 -22.85 -32.78 43.15
CA ALA A 4 -23.05 -31.70 42.19
C ALA A 4 -23.56 -32.22 40.82
N ALA A 5 -24.35 -33.29 40.81
CA ALA A 5 -24.89 -33.95 39.63
C ALA A 5 -26.30 -33.41 39.32
N GLY A 6 -26.39 -32.10 39.09
CA GLY A 6 -27.65 -31.38 38.91
C GLY A 6 -27.76 -30.59 37.60
N THR A 7 -27.06 -31.02 36.53
CA THR A 7 -27.01 -30.29 35.24
C THR A 7 -27.45 -31.12 34.04
N ASP A 8 -28.14 -32.26 34.21
CA ASP A 8 -28.66 -33.06 33.09
C ASP A 8 -29.98 -32.51 32.52
N THR A 9 -30.05 -31.20 32.30
CA THR A 9 -31.15 -30.67 31.49
C THR A 9 -30.80 -30.89 30.01
N PRO A 10 -31.76 -31.28 29.15
CA PRO A 10 -31.49 -31.48 27.72
C PRO A 10 -30.94 -30.22 27.04
N LYS A 11 -31.21 -29.03 27.62
CA LYS A 11 -30.65 -27.75 27.17
C LYS A 11 -29.16 -27.60 27.52
N ASP A 12 -28.74 -28.03 28.70
CA ASP A 12 -27.33 -27.95 29.12
C ASP A 12 -26.45 -28.91 28.30
N LEU A 13 -26.96 -30.11 28.02
CA LEU A 13 -26.30 -31.06 27.11
C LEU A 13 -26.11 -30.45 25.72
N ALA A 14 -27.16 -29.82 25.16
CA ALA A 14 -27.06 -29.16 23.87
C ALA A 14 -26.04 -28.01 23.85
N VAL A 15 -25.98 -27.22 24.92
CA VAL A 15 -24.98 -26.14 25.06
C VAL A 15 -23.56 -26.72 25.15
N ARG A 16 -23.37 -27.81 25.89
CA ARG A 16 -22.08 -28.49 26.03
C ARG A 16 -21.59 -29.07 24.70
N VAL A 17 -22.48 -29.70 23.92
CA VAL A 17 -22.15 -30.18 22.56
C VAL A 17 -21.73 -29.03 21.65
N LYS A 18 -22.42 -27.88 21.72
CA LYS A 18 -22.07 -26.70 20.93
C LYS A 18 -20.73 -26.07 21.36
N LEU A 19 -20.45 -26.07 22.67
CA LEU A 19 -19.16 -25.63 23.18
C LEU A 19 -18.05 -26.56 22.67
N LEU A 20 -18.27 -27.87 22.71
CA LEU A 20 -17.33 -28.87 22.17
C LEU A 20 -17.04 -28.61 20.70
N GLU A 21 -18.07 -28.47 19.87
CA GLU A 21 -17.92 -28.12 18.44
C GLU A 21 -17.10 -26.84 18.22
N MET A 22 -17.39 -25.79 18.98
CA MET A 22 -16.66 -24.53 18.84
C MET A 22 -15.19 -24.69 19.26
N PHE A 23 -14.89 -25.44 20.32
CA PHE A 23 -13.52 -25.66 20.75
C PHE A 23 -12.74 -26.56 19.78
N THR A 24 -13.31 -27.71 19.39
CA THR A 24 -12.62 -28.74 18.59
C THR A 24 -12.48 -28.35 17.13
N LEU A 25 -13.48 -27.69 16.54
CA LEU A 25 -13.47 -27.38 15.10
C LEU A 25 -12.99 -25.95 14.80
N HIS A 26 -12.96 -25.05 15.78
CA HIS A 26 -12.63 -23.65 15.53
C HIS A 26 -11.48 -23.11 16.39
N VAL A 27 -11.52 -23.31 17.71
CA VAL A 27 -10.51 -22.71 18.61
C VAL A 27 -9.18 -23.46 18.54
N LEU A 28 -9.20 -24.78 18.76
CA LEU A 28 -7.99 -25.59 18.78
C LEU A 28 -7.29 -25.66 17.41
N PRO A 29 -8.01 -25.80 16.28
CA PRO A 29 -7.40 -25.75 14.95
C PRO A 29 -6.69 -24.43 14.65
N ARG A 30 -7.20 -23.30 15.16
CA ARG A 30 -6.55 -21.98 15.02
C ARG A 30 -5.27 -21.85 15.84
N ASN A 31 -5.16 -22.59 16.94
CA ASN A 31 -3.96 -22.67 17.76
C ASN A 31 -3.02 -23.81 17.32
N GLU A 32 -3.37 -24.55 16.27
CA GLU A 32 -2.62 -25.70 15.75
C GLU A 32 -2.53 -26.90 16.71
N GLU A 33 -3.45 -26.99 17.67
CA GLU A 33 -3.51 -28.05 18.69
C GLU A 33 -4.46 -29.19 18.26
N TRP A 34 -4.15 -29.84 17.13
CA TRP A 34 -5.01 -30.88 16.53
C TRP A 34 -5.08 -32.17 17.36
N GLU A 35 -3.96 -32.62 17.92
CA GLU A 35 -3.91 -33.81 18.78
C GLU A 35 -4.69 -33.60 20.07
N TYR A 36 -4.56 -32.43 20.68
CA TYR A 36 -5.34 -32.07 21.87
C TYR A 36 -6.85 -32.02 21.58
N ALA A 37 -7.24 -31.59 20.37
CA ALA A 37 -8.63 -31.64 19.95
C ALA A 37 -9.17 -33.09 19.82
N ARG A 38 -8.36 -34.03 19.31
CA ARG A 38 -8.73 -35.47 19.28
C ARG A 38 -8.91 -36.04 20.69
N GLU A 39 -7.95 -35.77 21.57
CA GLU A 39 -8.01 -36.21 22.97
C GLU A 39 -9.22 -35.61 23.70
N PHE A 40 -9.53 -34.34 23.45
CA PHE A 40 -10.67 -33.65 24.05
C PHE A 40 -12.02 -34.23 23.58
N ILE A 41 -12.12 -34.67 22.32
CA ILE A 41 -13.31 -35.38 21.81
C ILE A 41 -13.43 -36.76 22.48
N ASN A 42 -12.32 -37.51 22.58
CA ASN A 42 -12.31 -38.85 23.15
C ASN A 42 -12.67 -38.88 24.64
N LEU A 43 -12.21 -37.88 25.40
CA LEU A 43 -12.48 -37.75 26.84
C LEU A 43 -13.86 -37.16 27.15
N SER A 44 -14.60 -36.68 26.15
CA SER A 44 -15.91 -36.05 26.37
C SER A 44 -17.01 -37.11 26.58
N GLU A 45 -17.56 -37.15 27.79
CA GLU A 45 -18.72 -37.98 28.16
C GLU A 45 -20.04 -37.48 27.55
N ALA A 46 -20.09 -36.23 27.08
CA ALA A 46 -21.31 -35.62 26.54
C ALA A 46 -21.63 -36.03 25.09
N LEU A 47 -20.73 -36.75 24.44
CA LEU A 47 -20.93 -37.26 23.08
C LEU A 47 -21.03 -38.78 23.12
N ASP A 48 -21.99 -39.31 22.37
CA ASP A 48 -22.02 -40.72 21.99
C ASP A 48 -20.88 -41.03 21.03
N ASP A 49 -20.47 -42.30 20.95
CA ASP A 49 -19.32 -42.70 20.14
C ASP A 49 -19.51 -42.39 18.64
N ASP A 50 -20.73 -42.55 18.10
CA ASP A 50 -21.06 -42.15 16.72
C ASP A 50 -20.80 -40.65 16.47
N ARG A 51 -21.12 -39.80 17.46
CA ARG A 51 -20.89 -38.36 17.34
C ARG A 51 -19.40 -38.05 17.44
N LYS A 52 -18.67 -38.72 18.34
CA LYS A 52 -17.21 -38.56 18.46
C LYS A 52 -16.52 -38.88 17.13
N GLU A 53 -16.89 -39.99 16.50
CA GLU A 53 -16.38 -40.37 15.17
C GLU A 53 -16.69 -39.30 14.11
N ALA A 54 -17.92 -38.78 14.08
CA ALA A 54 -18.27 -37.70 13.16
C ALA A 54 -17.42 -36.44 13.40
N PHE A 55 -17.18 -36.05 14.65
CA PHE A 55 -16.32 -34.91 14.97
C PHE A 55 -14.87 -35.14 14.56
N ILE A 56 -14.31 -36.32 14.84
CA ILE A 56 -12.94 -36.68 14.44
C ILE A 56 -12.82 -36.66 12.90
N GLN A 57 -13.80 -37.21 12.19
CA GLN A 57 -13.83 -37.17 10.73
C GLN A 57 -13.87 -35.73 10.20
N THR A 58 -14.69 -34.85 10.78
CA THR A 58 -14.71 -33.43 10.37
C THR A 58 -13.38 -32.71 10.66
N LEU A 59 -12.73 -33.06 11.77
CA LEU A 59 -11.42 -32.52 12.14
C LEU A 59 -10.34 -32.98 11.15
N ASP A 60 -10.34 -34.25 10.76
CA ASP A 60 -9.43 -34.79 9.76
C ASP A 60 -9.65 -34.15 8.39
N ASN A 61 -10.89 -33.94 7.99
CA ASN A 61 -11.20 -33.22 6.75
C ASN A 61 -10.67 -31.77 6.77
N LEU A 62 -10.79 -31.07 7.90
CA LEU A 62 -10.25 -29.72 8.06
C LEU A 62 -8.71 -29.70 8.01
N LEU A 63 -8.07 -30.70 8.61
CA LEU A 63 -6.62 -30.84 8.57
C LEU A 63 -6.14 -31.09 7.13
N GLU A 64 -6.81 -31.99 6.40
CA GLU A 64 -6.51 -32.28 5.00
C GLU A 64 -6.73 -31.05 4.10
N GLU A 65 -7.80 -30.27 4.33
CA GLU A 65 -8.05 -29.02 3.59
C GLU A 65 -6.95 -27.98 3.84
N LYS A 66 -6.49 -27.84 5.09
CA LYS A 66 -5.36 -26.97 5.44
C LYS A 66 -4.11 -27.41 4.69
N GLU A 67 -3.79 -28.70 4.71
CA GLU A 67 -2.60 -29.25 4.05
C GLU A 67 -2.65 -29.04 2.55
N LYS A 68 -3.78 -29.36 1.90
CA LYS A 68 -4.02 -29.08 0.48
C LYS A 68 -3.92 -27.59 0.15
N GLY A 69 -4.33 -26.72 1.06
CA GLY A 69 -4.16 -25.26 0.94
C GLY A 69 -2.69 -24.85 0.93
N VAL A 70 -1.88 -25.44 1.82
CA VAL A 70 -0.44 -25.20 1.89
C VAL A 70 0.25 -25.74 0.64
N GLN A 71 -0.06 -26.97 0.21
CA GLN A 71 0.52 -27.58 -0.99
C GLN A 71 0.26 -26.71 -2.24
N ARG A 72 -0.99 -26.28 -2.47
CA ARG A 72 -1.31 -25.37 -3.57
C ARG A 72 -0.59 -24.03 -3.46
N ALA A 73 -0.45 -23.47 -2.26
CA ALA A 73 0.28 -22.23 -2.06
C ALA A 73 1.78 -22.41 -2.37
N THR A 74 2.36 -23.54 -2.00
CA THR A 74 3.76 -23.87 -2.31
C THR A 74 3.99 -24.09 -3.79
N GLU A 75 3.09 -24.78 -4.50
CA GLU A 75 3.14 -24.97 -5.95
C GLU A 75 3.09 -23.63 -6.68
N ILE A 76 2.11 -22.76 -6.35
CA ILE A 76 2.00 -21.42 -6.93
C ILE A 76 3.27 -20.58 -6.65
N GLN A 77 3.90 -20.78 -5.49
CA GLN A 77 5.11 -20.07 -5.14
C GLN A 77 6.31 -20.57 -5.95
N GLN A 78 6.43 -21.88 -6.17
CA GLN A 78 7.46 -22.48 -7.01
C GLN A 78 7.33 -22.02 -8.46
N GLU A 79 6.12 -22.03 -9.03
CA GLU A 79 5.88 -21.54 -10.40
C GLU A 79 6.32 -20.08 -10.58
N LYS A 80 6.01 -19.21 -9.60
CA LYS A 80 6.43 -17.81 -9.61
C LYS A 80 7.94 -17.66 -9.50
N GLU A 81 8.60 -18.50 -8.72
CA GLU A 81 10.05 -18.50 -8.57
C GLU A 81 10.74 -18.95 -9.85
N GLU A 82 10.25 -20.01 -10.50
CA GLU A 82 10.74 -20.47 -11.79
C GLU A 82 10.59 -19.40 -12.89
N GLU A 83 9.46 -18.69 -12.92
CA GLU A 83 9.25 -17.61 -13.88
C GLU A 83 10.27 -16.47 -13.68
N LEU A 84 10.52 -16.10 -12.42
CA LEU A 84 11.53 -15.10 -12.09
C LEU A 84 12.94 -15.57 -12.44
N GLU A 85 13.26 -16.84 -12.23
CA GLU A 85 14.54 -17.43 -12.59
C GLU A 85 14.74 -17.46 -14.11
N ARG A 86 13.71 -17.88 -14.88
CA ARG A 86 13.74 -17.83 -16.35
C ARG A 86 13.99 -16.41 -16.85
N ARG A 87 13.31 -15.42 -16.24
CA ARG A 87 13.52 -14.00 -16.59
C ARG A 87 14.92 -13.50 -16.22
N ARG A 88 15.50 -13.99 -15.12
CA ARG A 88 16.89 -13.67 -14.75
C ARG A 88 17.89 -14.26 -15.74
N LYS A 89 17.73 -15.54 -16.10
CA LYS A 89 18.58 -16.21 -17.10
C LYS A 89 18.52 -15.49 -18.44
N GLN A 90 17.32 -15.13 -18.92
CA GLN A 90 17.16 -14.34 -20.16
C GLN A 90 17.94 -13.02 -20.12
N ARG A 91 17.88 -12.27 -19.00
CA ARG A 91 18.64 -11.02 -18.87
C ARG A 91 20.14 -11.26 -18.84
N GLU A 92 20.59 -12.30 -18.15
CA GLU A 92 22.01 -12.65 -18.08
C GLU A 92 22.54 -13.06 -19.46
N ASP A 93 21.77 -13.86 -20.21
CA ASP A 93 22.11 -14.26 -21.57
C ASP A 93 22.13 -13.06 -22.53
N GLU A 94 21.16 -12.14 -22.43
CA GLU A 94 21.17 -10.88 -23.19
C GLU A 94 22.39 -10.01 -22.85
N GLU A 95 22.77 -9.92 -21.58
CA GLU A 95 23.95 -9.15 -21.15
C GLU A 95 25.25 -9.79 -21.64
N ARG A 96 25.35 -11.12 -21.59
CA ARG A 96 26.47 -11.89 -22.17
C ARG A 96 26.59 -11.66 -23.67
N GLN A 97 25.48 -11.70 -24.41
CA GLN A 97 25.47 -11.42 -25.85
C GLN A 97 25.92 -9.99 -26.16
N ARG A 98 25.42 -8.99 -25.42
CA ARG A 98 25.86 -7.59 -25.59
C ARG A 98 27.36 -7.42 -25.31
N ALA A 99 27.86 -8.05 -24.24
CA ALA A 99 29.29 -8.00 -23.91
C ALA A 99 30.16 -8.67 -24.99
N GLU A 100 29.71 -9.77 -25.59
CA GLU A 100 30.42 -10.45 -26.68
C GLU A 100 30.39 -9.63 -27.98
N GLU A 101 29.25 -9.01 -28.32
CA GLU A 101 29.14 -8.10 -29.45
C GLU A 101 30.04 -6.86 -29.30
N GLU A 102 30.10 -6.28 -28.09
CA GLU A 102 31.01 -5.16 -27.79
C GLU A 102 32.48 -5.58 -27.91
N LYS A 103 32.87 -6.75 -27.38
CA LYS A 103 34.22 -7.28 -27.53
C LYS A 103 34.60 -7.51 -29.00
N LYS A 104 33.69 -8.11 -29.78
CA LYS A 104 33.91 -8.35 -31.22
C LYS A 104 34.02 -7.04 -32.01
N LYS A 105 33.27 -6.01 -31.62
CA LYS A 105 33.37 -4.67 -32.23
C LYS A 105 34.71 -4.01 -31.88
N GLN A 106 35.14 -4.07 -30.61
CA GLN A 106 36.45 -3.56 -30.19
C GLN A 106 37.59 -4.28 -30.90
N GLU A 107 37.52 -5.60 -31.06
CA GLU A 107 38.54 -6.36 -31.80
C GLU A 107 38.59 -5.95 -33.28
N ARG A 108 37.44 -5.76 -33.94
CA ARG A 108 37.36 -5.27 -35.32
C ARG A 108 37.96 -3.87 -35.46
N GLU A 109 37.64 -2.97 -34.53
CA GLU A 109 38.19 -1.60 -34.51
C GLU A 109 39.70 -1.61 -34.29
N HIS A 110 40.21 -2.44 -33.37
CA HIS A 110 41.64 -2.58 -33.12
C HIS A 110 42.38 -3.16 -34.34
N LYS A 111 41.79 -4.17 -35.01
CA LYS A 111 42.35 -4.77 -36.22
C LYS A 111 42.34 -3.80 -37.41
N GLN A 112 41.32 -2.96 -37.55
CA GLN A 112 41.29 -1.89 -38.55
C GLN A 112 42.37 -0.84 -38.30
N LYS A 113 42.54 -0.38 -37.05
CA LYS A 113 43.58 0.60 -36.70
C LYS A 113 44.99 0.05 -36.97
N GLN A 114 45.27 -1.20 -36.59
CA GLN A 114 46.56 -1.83 -36.90
C GLN A 114 46.80 -1.95 -38.42
N GLN A 115 45.79 -2.35 -39.20
CA GLN A 115 45.94 -2.40 -40.66
C GLN A 115 46.19 -1.02 -41.29
N GLN A 116 45.55 0.03 -40.75
CA GLN A 116 45.74 1.40 -41.22
C GLN A 116 47.14 1.95 -40.87
N GLU A 117 47.71 1.56 -39.72
CA GLU A 117 49.08 1.91 -39.32
C GLU A 117 50.13 1.13 -40.13
N THR A 118 49.90 -0.15 -40.44
CA THR A 118 50.82 -0.95 -41.28
C THR A 118 50.77 -0.62 -42.77
N SER A 119 49.71 0.03 -43.24
CA SER A 119 49.55 0.48 -44.64
C SER A 119 49.92 1.96 -44.87
N GLY A 120 50.63 2.58 -43.91
CA GLY A 120 51.14 3.96 -43.95
C GLY A 120 52.20 4.27 -45.03
N GLY A 121 52.20 3.54 -46.14
CA GLY A 121 52.97 3.86 -47.34
C GLY A 121 52.09 3.79 -48.58
N LYS A 122 51.66 4.97 -49.07
CA LYS A 122 50.96 5.23 -50.36
C LYS A 122 49.49 4.80 -50.48
N SER A 123 48.57 5.76 -50.39
CA SER A 123 47.63 6.07 -51.49
C SER A 123 46.87 7.38 -51.24
N MET A 124 46.74 8.15 -52.32
CA MET A 124 45.97 9.38 -52.46
C MET A 124 44.46 9.11 -52.48
N SER A 125 43.67 10.14 -52.13
CA SER A 125 42.32 10.48 -52.63
C SER A 125 41.23 9.39 -52.62
N ASN A 126 40.17 9.59 -51.82
CA ASN A 126 38.81 9.49 -52.37
C ASN A 126 37.73 10.18 -51.52
N HIS A 127 36.83 10.85 -52.23
CA HIS A 127 35.72 11.69 -51.78
C HIS A 127 34.82 11.09 -50.68
N LYS A 128 34.55 11.90 -49.65
CA LYS A 128 33.28 11.85 -48.90
C LYS A 128 32.41 13.01 -49.37
N ARG A 129 31.43 12.72 -50.24
CA ARG A 129 30.34 13.64 -50.57
C ARG A 129 29.39 13.68 -49.37
N SER A 130 29.28 14.85 -48.75
CA SER A 130 28.24 15.19 -47.78
C SER A 130 26.91 15.27 -48.53
N SER A 131 26.06 14.26 -48.39
CA SER A 131 24.69 14.31 -48.90
C SER A 131 23.90 15.32 -48.06
N SER A 132 23.49 16.40 -48.70
CA SER A 132 22.56 17.39 -48.15
C SER A 132 21.14 16.90 -48.44
N GLU A 133 20.39 16.59 -47.40
CA GLU A 133 18.94 16.43 -47.50
C GLU A 133 18.27 17.38 -46.51
N VAL A 134 17.21 17.99 -47.00
CA VAL A 134 16.58 19.24 -46.57
C VAL A 134 15.70 18.99 -45.35
N ASP A 135 15.94 19.72 -44.27
CA ASP A 135 15.10 19.75 -43.07
C ASP A 135 13.86 20.63 -43.34
N TYR A 136 12.72 20.00 -43.57
CA TYR A 136 11.44 20.69 -43.72
C TYR A 136 10.90 21.06 -42.35
N GLY A 137 11.16 22.31 -41.96
CA GLY A 137 10.65 22.95 -40.77
C GLY A 137 9.13 22.82 -40.62
N ILE A 138 8.71 22.32 -39.45
CA ILE A 138 7.37 22.55 -38.91
C ILE A 138 7.58 23.24 -37.57
N GLU A 139 7.54 24.57 -37.60
CA GLU A 139 7.36 25.40 -36.41
C GLU A 139 5.94 25.23 -35.87
N LYS A 140 5.81 24.93 -34.56
CA LYS A 140 4.62 25.28 -33.77
C LYS A 140 5.02 25.78 -32.38
N SER A 141 5.15 27.10 -32.33
CA SER A 141 4.76 28.00 -31.23
C SER A 141 5.35 27.80 -29.83
N ASN A 142 6.35 28.64 -29.51
CA ASN A 142 6.32 29.39 -28.26
C ASN A 142 5.63 30.73 -28.52
N PRO A 143 4.98 31.33 -27.51
CA PRO A 143 5.29 32.73 -27.28
C PRO A 143 5.53 32.98 -25.79
N ASN A 144 6.75 33.44 -25.50
CA ASN A 144 6.99 34.32 -24.37
C ASN A 144 6.82 35.76 -24.89
N SER A 145 6.17 36.64 -24.14
CA SER A 145 6.25 38.08 -24.39
C SER A 145 6.28 38.88 -23.08
N PRO A 146 7.19 39.87 -22.95
CA PRO A 146 7.27 40.77 -21.80
C PRO A 146 6.59 42.14 -22.05
N MET A 147 6.09 42.72 -20.96
CA MET A 147 5.84 44.14 -20.63
C MET A 147 5.62 45.22 -21.72
N LYS A 148 4.51 45.99 -21.61
CA LYS A 148 4.54 47.48 -21.49
C LYS A 148 3.19 48.13 -21.08
N SER A 149 3.34 49.27 -20.39
CA SER A 149 2.41 50.34 -19.92
C SER A 149 1.26 50.74 -20.88
N ARG A 150 0.17 51.47 -20.54
CA ARG A 150 0.06 52.75 -19.79
C ARG A 150 -1.42 53.27 -19.80
N VAL A 151 -1.77 54.14 -18.83
CA VAL A 151 -2.85 55.20 -18.75
C VAL A 151 -4.35 54.82 -18.81
N VAL A 152 -5.38 55.47 -18.19
CA VAL A 152 -5.63 56.72 -17.41
C VAL A 152 -6.82 56.53 -16.42
N LYS A 153 -6.70 57.08 -15.19
CA LYS A 153 -7.63 57.71 -14.17
C LYS A 153 -9.18 57.83 -14.40
N PRO A 154 -9.99 58.37 -13.44
CA PRO A 154 -9.99 58.36 -11.95
C PRO A 154 -11.42 58.15 -11.32
N ALA A 155 -11.53 58.02 -9.98
CA ALA A 155 -12.33 58.92 -9.11
C ALA A 155 -12.54 58.41 -7.66
N LEU A 156 -12.17 59.27 -6.68
CA LEU A 156 -12.90 59.68 -5.44
C LEU A 156 -13.53 58.58 -4.54
N LYS A 157 -13.36 58.46 -3.21
CA LYS A 157 -13.03 59.32 -2.05
C LYS A 157 -12.58 58.38 -0.89
N LYS A 158 -11.57 58.70 -0.06
CA LYS A 158 -11.65 59.26 1.32
C LYS A 158 -12.81 58.65 2.15
N THR A 159 -12.60 57.99 3.30
CA THR A 159 -12.19 58.59 4.59
C THR A 159 -12.02 57.48 5.67
N GLN A 160 -10.88 57.45 6.36
CA GLN A 160 -10.75 57.03 7.79
C GLN A 160 -11.07 58.28 8.65
N PRO A 161 -11.45 58.24 9.97
CA PRO A 161 -10.80 57.46 11.04
C PRO A 161 -11.79 57.08 12.22
N PRO A 162 -11.45 57.07 13.53
CA PRO A 162 -11.24 55.85 14.32
C PRO A 162 -12.09 55.73 15.62
N GLU A 163 -11.85 54.63 16.36
CA GLU A 163 -11.84 54.55 17.84
C GLU A 163 -13.15 54.34 18.66
N PRO A 164 -13.07 53.98 19.97
CA PRO A 164 -13.78 52.86 20.58
C PRO A 164 -14.81 53.27 21.65
N SER A 165 -15.68 52.34 22.10
CA SER A 165 -16.18 52.27 23.50
C SER A 165 -17.28 51.22 23.70
N SER A 166 -17.23 50.57 24.87
CA SER A 166 -18.30 50.31 25.87
C SER A 166 -19.75 50.08 25.38
N ALA A 167 -20.60 49.22 25.96
CA ALA A 167 -20.57 48.31 27.10
C ALA A 167 -21.94 47.57 27.12
N LYS A 168 -21.99 46.43 27.82
CA LYS A 168 -23.16 45.84 28.55
C LYS A 168 -24.41 45.47 27.70
N GLU A 169 -25.14 44.37 27.93
CA GLU A 169 -25.51 43.74 29.20
C GLU A 169 -26.19 42.36 28.96
N THR A 170 -25.92 41.39 29.83
CA THR A 170 -26.82 40.34 30.43
C THR A 170 -27.77 39.51 29.55
N LYS A 171 -28.04 38.21 29.73
CA LYS A 171 -27.96 37.23 30.84
C LYS A 171 -28.33 35.86 30.21
N LYS A 172 -27.63 34.77 30.54
CA LYS A 172 -28.20 33.57 31.20
C LYS A 172 -27.11 32.50 31.34
N SER A 173 -26.64 32.35 32.57
CA SER A 173 -25.72 31.32 33.02
C SER A 173 -26.47 30.00 33.22
N THR A 174 -26.09 28.96 32.48
CA THR A 174 -26.23 27.57 32.91
C THR A 174 -24.90 26.87 32.66
N THR A 175 -24.29 26.46 33.76
CA THR A 175 -23.15 25.56 33.93
C THR A 175 -22.96 24.55 32.81
N GLY A 176 -21.79 24.60 32.16
CA GLY A 176 -21.35 23.59 31.22
C GLY A 176 -20.14 24.10 30.43
N LYS A 177 -18.93 23.80 30.91
CA LYS A 177 -17.66 24.08 30.22
C LYS A 177 -17.77 23.67 28.74
N PRO A 178 -17.40 24.50 27.74
CA PRO A 178 -17.24 24.02 26.38
C PRO A 178 -15.96 23.19 26.35
N GLN A 179 -16.07 21.88 26.62
CA GLN A 179 -14.98 20.97 26.29
C GLN A 179 -14.84 20.98 24.77
N PRO A 180 -13.63 21.19 24.22
CA PRO A 180 -13.46 21.15 22.78
C PRO A 180 -13.81 19.74 22.31
N LEU A 181 -14.81 19.65 21.42
CA LEU A 181 -15.34 18.45 20.74
C LEU A 181 -14.26 17.60 20.03
N VAL A 182 -13.00 18.03 20.09
CA VAL A 182 -11.81 17.37 19.56
C VAL A 182 -11.21 16.39 20.57
N LEU A 183 -11.26 16.66 21.88
CA LEU A 183 -10.59 15.82 22.89
C LEU A 183 -11.36 14.52 23.17
N ALA A 184 -12.69 14.55 23.22
CA ALA A 184 -13.50 13.33 23.36
C ALA A 184 -13.38 12.39 22.14
N ARG A 185 -13.12 12.94 20.95
CA ARG A 185 -12.83 12.15 19.74
C ARG A 185 -11.45 11.50 19.79
N MET A 186 -10.47 12.12 20.46
CA MET A 186 -9.14 11.54 20.62
C MET A 186 -9.15 10.32 21.55
N GLU A 187 -10.00 10.27 22.57
CA GLU A 187 -10.11 9.08 23.44
C GLU A 187 -10.71 7.87 22.70
N VAL A 188 -11.71 8.10 21.85
CA VAL A 188 -12.31 7.04 21.02
C VAL A 188 -11.31 6.56 19.96
N LEU A 189 -10.57 7.49 19.34
CA LEU A 189 -9.50 7.15 18.40
C LEU A 189 -8.33 6.44 19.08
N ALA A 190 -7.98 6.81 20.31
CA ALA A 190 -6.93 6.15 21.08
C ALA A 190 -7.33 4.71 21.44
N LYS A 191 -8.59 4.47 21.84
CA LYS A 191 -9.09 3.12 22.09
C LYS A 191 -9.12 2.27 20.82
N LEU A 192 -9.52 2.86 19.69
CA LEU A 192 -9.46 2.19 18.39
C LEU A 192 -8.02 1.86 17.99
N LEU A 193 -7.07 2.79 18.23
CA LEU A 193 -5.65 2.60 17.96
C LEU A 193 -5.05 1.50 18.83
N VAL A 194 -5.37 1.46 20.13
CA VAL A 194 -4.91 0.41 21.05
C VAL A 194 -5.46 -0.96 20.65
N THR A 195 -6.71 -1.02 20.19
CA THR A 195 -7.34 -2.25 19.70
C THR A 195 -6.69 -2.71 18.40
N PHE A 196 -6.42 -1.77 17.50
CA PHE A 196 -5.69 -2.02 16.27
C PHE A 196 -4.27 -2.50 16.54
N MET A 197 -3.56 -1.88 17.50
CA MET A 197 -2.20 -2.27 17.88
C MET A 197 -2.14 -3.66 18.53
N LYS A 198 -3.13 -4.01 19.37
CA LYS A 198 -3.27 -5.36 19.95
C LYS A 198 -3.59 -6.43 18.90
N ASN A 199 -4.38 -6.09 17.88
CA ASN A 199 -4.62 -6.99 16.76
C ASN A 199 -3.39 -7.10 15.84
N LEU A 200 -2.66 -6.01 15.65
CA LEU A 200 -1.40 -6.02 14.93
C LEU A 200 -0.38 -6.90 15.64
N SER A 201 -0.21 -6.76 16.96
CA SER A 201 0.77 -7.55 17.74
C SER A 201 0.49 -9.05 17.71
N ARG A 202 -0.79 -9.46 17.65
CA ARG A 202 -1.15 -10.87 17.41
C ARG A 202 -0.82 -11.32 15.98
N SER A 203 -1.02 -10.44 15.00
CA SER A 203 -0.66 -10.70 13.60
C SER A 203 0.86 -10.72 13.35
N LEU A 204 1.68 -10.12 14.23
CA LEU A 204 3.16 -10.17 14.15
C LEU A 204 3.70 -11.57 14.43
N VAL A 205 3.03 -12.31 15.32
CA VAL A 205 3.50 -13.62 15.79
C VAL A 205 3.07 -14.74 14.84
N SER A 206 1.93 -14.60 14.15
CA SER A 206 1.40 -15.64 13.25
C SER A 206 2.04 -15.66 11.85
N ASN A 207 2.69 -14.56 11.41
CA ASN A 207 3.38 -14.54 10.11
C ASN A 207 4.50 -13.46 10.05
N PRO A 208 5.73 -13.79 10.49
CA PRO A 208 6.82 -12.81 10.60
C PRO A 208 7.25 -12.23 9.24
N LEU A 209 7.09 -12.97 8.14
CA LEU A 209 7.46 -12.52 6.80
C LEU A 209 6.51 -11.44 6.25
N SER A 210 5.20 -11.56 6.55
CA SER A 210 4.21 -10.54 6.15
C SER A 210 4.41 -9.24 6.90
N TYR A 211 4.80 -9.31 8.18
CA TYR A 211 5.18 -8.12 8.93
C TYR A 211 6.43 -7.46 8.36
N LEU A 212 7.49 -8.23 8.07
CA LEU A 212 8.72 -7.71 7.48
C LEU A 212 8.44 -7.01 6.13
N LYS A 213 7.60 -7.61 5.28
CA LYS A 213 7.13 -6.98 4.03
C LYS A 213 6.39 -5.67 4.28
N SER A 214 5.48 -5.63 5.26
CA SER A 214 4.77 -4.39 5.61
C SER A 214 5.73 -3.29 6.12
N LEU A 215 6.74 -3.67 6.90
CA LEU A 215 7.76 -2.77 7.44
C LEU A 215 8.64 -2.20 6.32
N LEU A 216 9.02 -3.03 5.35
CA LEU A 216 9.75 -2.60 4.15
C LEU A 216 8.91 -1.67 3.27
N VAL A 217 7.60 -1.91 3.14
CA VAL A 217 6.69 -1.00 2.43
C VAL A 217 6.60 0.35 3.15
N VAL A 218 6.42 0.36 4.47
CA VAL A 218 6.38 1.59 5.26
C VAL A 218 7.71 2.35 5.15
N LEU A 219 8.84 1.65 5.25
CA LEU A 219 10.17 2.24 5.09
C LEU A 219 10.39 2.79 3.67
N GLY A 220 9.92 2.06 2.65
CA GLY A 220 9.94 2.51 1.26
C GLY A 220 9.10 3.76 1.02
N VAL A 221 7.91 3.85 1.63
CA VAL A 221 7.05 5.05 1.59
C VAL A 221 7.74 6.22 2.30
N LEU A 222 8.35 6.00 3.47
CA LEU A 222 9.09 7.04 4.18
C LEU A 222 10.28 7.55 3.37
N MET A 223 11.05 6.66 2.75
CA MET A 223 12.13 7.04 1.83
C MET A 223 11.62 7.76 0.59
N ALA A 224 10.49 7.34 0.03
CA ALA A 224 9.87 8.00 -1.12
C ALA A 224 9.42 9.42 -0.75
N LEU A 225 8.83 9.63 0.42
CA LEU A 225 8.44 10.97 0.91
C LEU A 225 9.64 11.86 1.26
N GLY A 226 10.77 11.26 1.63
CA GLY A 226 12.04 11.95 1.82
C GLY A 226 12.66 12.49 0.52
N ARG A 227 12.27 11.96 -0.65
CA ARG A 227 12.72 12.47 -1.95
C ARG A 227 12.01 13.77 -2.30
N THR A 228 12.80 14.79 -2.59
CA THR A 228 12.32 16.12 -3.01
C THR A 228 11.41 16.06 -4.23
N ASP A 229 11.66 15.13 -5.15
CA ASP A 229 10.88 14.94 -6.38
C ASP A 229 9.45 14.45 -6.10
N VAL A 230 9.30 13.52 -5.16
CA VAL A 230 7.99 12.99 -4.76
C VAL A 230 7.21 14.06 -4.02
N ARG A 231 7.86 14.79 -3.11
CA ARG A 231 7.24 15.92 -2.40
C ARG A 231 6.78 17.01 -3.37
N ASN A 232 7.56 17.31 -4.40
CA ASN A 232 7.21 18.30 -5.42
C ASN A 232 6.04 17.83 -6.28
N ARG A 233 6.00 16.55 -6.67
CA ARG A 233 4.87 15.93 -7.38
C ARG A 233 3.59 15.92 -6.55
N ILE A 234 3.68 15.57 -5.27
CA ILE A 234 2.53 15.60 -4.36
C ILE A 234 2.03 17.04 -4.23
N ARG A 235 2.92 18.02 -4.03
CA ARG A 235 2.51 19.45 -3.99
C ARG A 235 1.82 19.91 -5.28
N GLN A 236 2.30 19.46 -6.43
CA GLN A 236 1.73 19.82 -7.74
C GLN A 236 0.35 19.19 -7.95
N VAL A 237 0.18 17.92 -7.60
CA VAL A 237 -1.09 17.19 -7.77
C VAL A 237 -2.12 17.62 -6.71
N THR A 238 -1.70 17.76 -5.46
CA THR A 238 -2.57 18.26 -4.38
C THR A 238 -2.97 19.72 -4.63
N GLY A 239 -2.08 20.57 -5.12
CA GLY A 239 -2.41 21.95 -5.49
C GLY A 239 -3.49 22.03 -6.58
N ALA A 240 -3.34 21.25 -7.65
CA ALA A 240 -4.32 21.21 -8.75
C ALA A 240 -5.67 20.61 -8.33
N GLY A 241 -5.66 19.53 -7.54
CA GLY A 241 -6.86 18.90 -7.02
C GLY A 241 -7.61 19.78 -6.01
N TRP A 242 -6.87 20.47 -5.13
CA TRP A 242 -7.44 21.32 -4.09
C TRP A 242 -8.10 22.58 -4.66
N GLN A 243 -7.54 23.15 -5.73
CA GLN A 243 -8.15 24.28 -6.43
C GLN A 243 -9.47 23.91 -7.12
N LYS A 244 -9.58 22.71 -7.68
CA LYS A 244 -10.84 22.22 -8.26
C LYS A 244 -11.92 22.02 -7.20
N VAL A 245 -11.58 21.36 -6.09
CA VAL A 245 -12.53 21.14 -4.97
C VAL A 245 -12.98 22.47 -4.37
N ARG A 246 -12.06 23.43 -4.19
CA ARG A 246 -12.39 24.76 -3.67
C ARG A 246 -13.25 25.58 -4.66
N GLY A 247 -13.04 25.40 -5.97
CA GLY A 247 -13.86 25.99 -7.02
C GLY A 247 -15.31 25.47 -7.00
N THR A 248 -15.50 24.16 -6.91
CA THR A 248 -16.83 23.54 -6.89
C THR A 248 -17.60 23.86 -5.60
N ILE A 249 -16.91 23.86 -4.44
CA ILE A 249 -17.53 24.25 -3.17
C ILE A 249 -17.86 25.76 -3.16
N GLY A 250 -17.00 26.61 -3.76
CA GLY A 250 -17.25 28.04 -3.89
C GLY A 250 -18.41 28.38 -4.84
N MET A 251 -18.68 27.52 -5.83
CA MET A 251 -19.85 27.64 -6.71
C MET A 251 -21.13 27.14 -6.02
N GLY A 252 -21.05 26.05 -5.26
CA GLY A 252 -22.19 25.51 -4.49
C GLY A 252 -22.72 26.46 -3.41
N VAL A 253 -21.84 27.25 -2.76
CA VAL A 253 -22.24 28.24 -1.74
C VAL A 253 -22.78 29.53 -2.36
N LYS A 254 -22.41 29.86 -3.61
CA LYS A 254 -22.84 31.10 -4.29
C LYS A 254 -24.24 31.07 -4.90
N VAL A 255 -24.90 29.91 -4.93
CA VAL A 255 -26.27 29.76 -5.49
C VAL A 255 -27.34 29.68 -4.39
N SER A 256 -26.95 29.66 -3.10
CA SER A 256 -27.91 29.78 -1.98
C SER A 256 -28.16 31.26 -1.63
N TYR A 257 -28.83 31.97 -2.53
CA TYR A 257 -29.62 33.16 -2.18
C TYR A 257 -30.90 33.14 -3.02
N ILE A 258 -31.84 32.30 -2.59
CA ILE A 258 -33.28 32.41 -2.85
C ILE A 258 -33.97 32.05 -1.53
#